data_AF-A0A9W3S983-F1
#
_entry.id   AF-A0A9W3S983-F1
#
_cell.length_a   1.000
_cell.length_b   1.000
_cell.length_c   1.000
_cell.angle_alpha   90.00
_cell.angle_beta   90.00
_cell.angle_gamma   90.00
#
_symmetry.space_group_name_H-M   'P 1'
#
loop_
_entity.id
_entity.type
_entity.pdbx_description
1 polymer ?
#
loop_
_entity_poly.entity_id
_entity_poly.type
_entity_poly.pdbx_seq_one_letter_code
_entity_poly.pdbx_strand_id
1 'polypeptide(L)'
;MRSIVKLKFNLYSKTNKIDTIPGLTINLEKETTEPIKLTIEDSDIKNSIDLIKKMKDEYNKAVKSLDLFAGENGVMQGNNVSFAINNAMTGIFKFSQDDKYLFSFGIQIDKKGNMTLDEEKLKTAFKENPESTKQFFFGLNGLGHDTEKKLDGIFGDEGIIGKRSKSIEKQVTDLERKIQDIDTVNKEKQKTIIDKYAKLESQLALLDSQLKTIQAMTKTKSDD
;
A
#
# COMPACT_ATOMS: atom_id res chain seq x y z
N MET A 1 -26.55 42.31 3.63
CA MET A 1 -26.18 42.76 4.99
C MET A 1 -26.19 41.54 5.90
N ARG A 2 -25.06 41.19 6.55
CA ARG A 2 -25.06 40.13 7.57
C ARG A 2 -25.51 40.77 8.90
N SER A 3 -26.71 40.43 9.37
CA SER A 3 -27.19 40.87 10.68
C SER A 3 -26.37 40.21 11.78
N ILE A 4 -25.75 41.00 12.66
CA ILE A 4 -25.06 40.50 13.83
C ILE A 4 -26.11 40.22 14.90
N VAL A 5 -26.44 38.94 15.10
CA VAL A 5 -27.30 38.51 16.21
C VAL A 5 -26.44 38.49 17.49
N LYS A 6 -26.76 39.35 18.46
CA LYS A 6 -26.12 39.32 19.78
C LYS A 6 -26.93 38.40 20.71
N LEU A 7 -26.43 37.19 20.93
CA LEU A 7 -26.96 36.27 21.93
C LEU A 7 -26.15 36.42 23.23
N LYS A 8 -26.82 36.62 24.36
CA LYS A 8 -26.22 36.59 25.71
C LYS A 8 -26.75 35.35 26.43
N PHE A 9 -25.85 34.48 26.87
CA PHE A 9 -26.18 33.28 27.64
C PHE A 9 -25.40 33.29 28.96
N ASN A 10 -26.04 32.85 30.05
CA ASN A 10 -25.36 32.53 31.30
C ASN A 10 -25.12 31.02 31.31
N LEU A 11 -23.85 30.61 31.35
CA LEU A 11 -23.45 29.21 31.38
C LEU A 11 -22.83 28.89 32.75
N TYR A 12 -23.25 27.77 33.33
CA TYR A 12 -22.74 27.28 34.60
C TYR A 12 -22.06 25.93 34.37
N SER A 13 -20.88 25.73 34.94
CA SER A 13 -20.18 24.43 34.94
C SER A 13 -19.74 24.08 36.36
N LYS A 14 -19.70 22.77 36.65
CA LYS A 14 -19.16 22.23 37.90
C LYS A 14 -17.63 22.17 37.91
N THR A 15 -17.00 22.37 36.76
CA THR A 15 -15.55 22.34 36.57
C THR A 15 -15.10 23.59 35.80
N ASN A 16 -13.79 23.80 35.72
CA ASN A 16 -13.18 24.85 34.89
C ASN A 16 -13.23 24.56 33.38
N LYS A 17 -14.18 23.73 32.93
CA LYS A 17 -14.41 23.38 31.53
C LYS A 17 -15.88 23.58 31.19
N ILE A 18 -16.16 24.30 30.11
CA ILE A 18 -17.49 24.47 29.53
C ILE A 18 -17.51 23.78 28.17
N ASP A 19 -18.35 22.75 28.04
CA ASP A 19 -18.56 21.96 26.80
C ASP A 19 -20.05 21.94 26.39
N THR A 20 -20.86 22.80 26.99
CA THR A 20 -22.30 22.91 26.74
C THR A 20 -22.65 23.61 25.41
N ILE A 21 -21.66 24.20 24.74
CA ILE A 21 -21.80 24.80 23.41
C ILE A 21 -21.34 23.76 22.38
N PRO A 22 -22.21 23.28 21.48
CA PRO A 22 -21.82 22.32 20.44
C PRO A 22 -20.64 22.84 19.62
N GLY A 23 -19.58 22.04 19.52
CA GLY A 23 -18.37 22.37 18.74
C GLY A 23 -17.38 23.31 19.43
N LEU A 24 -17.62 23.73 20.69
CA LEU A 24 -16.74 24.62 21.43
C LEU A 24 -16.44 24.04 22.82
N THR A 25 -15.16 23.87 23.14
CA THR A 25 -14.70 23.58 24.50
C THR A 25 -13.95 24.80 25.04
N ILE A 26 -14.46 25.41 26.10
CA ILE A 26 -13.83 26.57 26.76
C ILE A 26 -13.22 26.10 28.07
N ASN A 27 -11.91 26.29 28.24
CA ASN A 27 -11.23 26.06 29.51
C ASN A 27 -11.08 27.41 30.24
N LEU A 28 -11.58 27.48 31.47
CA LEU A 28 -11.55 28.67 32.32
C LEU A 28 -10.31 28.62 33.21
N GLU A 29 -9.34 29.49 32.94
CA GLU A 29 -8.10 29.48 33.72
C GLU A 29 -8.17 30.40 34.95
N LYS A 30 -8.79 31.57 34.83
CA LYS A 30 -8.88 32.59 35.88
C LYS A 30 -10.17 33.43 35.75
N GLU A 31 -10.60 34.02 36.86
CA GLU A 31 -11.68 35.00 36.86
C GLU A 31 -11.24 36.30 36.17
N THR A 32 -12.15 36.89 35.38
CA THR A 32 -11.91 38.15 34.68
C THR A 32 -12.84 39.23 35.17
N THR A 33 -12.30 40.42 35.44
CA THR A 33 -13.04 41.59 35.91
C THR A 33 -13.67 42.41 34.77
N GLU A 34 -13.28 42.14 33.52
CA GLU A 34 -13.80 42.79 32.31
C GLU A 34 -14.34 41.75 31.30
N PRO A 35 -15.30 42.12 30.43
CA PRO A 35 -15.83 41.23 29.41
C PRO A 35 -14.77 40.80 28.39
N ILE A 36 -14.53 39.50 28.25
CA ILE A 36 -13.65 38.93 27.21
C ILE A 36 -14.40 38.85 25.88
N LYS A 37 -13.80 39.37 24.81
CA LYS A 37 -14.31 39.22 23.44
C LYS A 37 -13.68 37.98 22.79
N LEU A 38 -14.48 36.92 22.61
CA LEU A 38 -14.09 35.75 21.82
C LEU A 38 -14.51 35.96 20.36
N THR A 39 -13.52 36.04 19.45
CA THR A 39 -13.78 36.04 18.01
C THR A 39 -13.57 34.61 17.51
N ILE A 40 -14.62 34.01 16.92
CA ILE A 40 -14.49 32.74 16.21
C ILE A 40 -14.13 33.09 14.77
N GLU A 41 -12.90 32.79 14.36
CA GLU A 41 -12.48 32.87 12.96
C GLU A 41 -12.71 31.52 12.28
N ASP A 42 -13.13 31.55 11.01
CA ASP A 42 -13.32 30.34 10.22
C ASP A 42 -12.01 29.52 10.20
N SER A 43 -12.14 28.24 10.57
CA SER A 43 -11.10 27.21 10.64
C SER A 43 -9.92 27.46 9.70
N ASP A 44 -8.70 27.48 10.25
CA ASP A 44 -7.40 27.63 9.61
C ASP A 44 -7.31 27.01 8.19
N ILE A 45 -7.76 27.78 7.18
CA ILE A 45 -7.79 27.38 5.75
C ILE A 45 -6.38 27.06 5.26
N LYS A 46 -5.35 27.60 5.93
CA LYS A 46 -3.94 27.35 5.65
C LYS A 46 -3.61 25.86 5.62
N ASN A 47 -4.06 25.08 6.61
CA ASN A 47 -3.81 23.65 6.66
C ASN A 47 -4.46 22.92 5.47
N SER A 48 -5.66 23.33 5.09
CA SER A 48 -6.37 22.76 3.92
C SER A 48 -5.64 23.08 2.62
N ILE A 49 -5.19 24.32 2.46
CA ILE A 49 -4.39 24.76 1.30
C ILE A 49 -3.06 24.01 1.24
N ASP A 50 -2.35 23.89 2.35
CA ASP A 50 -1.06 23.21 2.41
C ASP A 50 -1.20 21.71 2.10
N LEU A 51 -2.29 21.07 2.53
CA LEU A 51 -2.62 19.69 2.13
C LEU A 51 -2.86 19.56 0.63
N ILE A 52 -3.57 20.51 0.01
CA ILE A 52 -3.82 20.50 -1.44
C ILE A 52 -2.53 20.75 -2.22
N LYS A 53 -1.63 21.61 -1.73
CA LYS A 53 -0.27 21.78 -2.29
C LYS A 53 0.51 20.47 -2.25
N LYS A 54 0.53 19.82 -1.08
CA LYS A 54 1.19 18.53 -0.91
C LYS A 54 0.61 17.46 -1.83
N MET A 55 -0.71 17.40 -1.98
CA MET A 55 -1.38 16.51 -2.93
C MET A 55 -0.87 16.74 -4.35
N LYS A 56 -0.81 18.01 -4.80
CA LYS A 56 -0.27 18.36 -6.13
C LYS A 56 1.19 17.96 -6.29
N ASP A 57 2.02 18.14 -5.27
CA ASP A 57 3.43 17.75 -5.33
C ASP A 57 3.63 16.23 -5.35
N GLU A 58 2.91 15.47 -4.51
CA GLU A 58 2.95 14.00 -4.51
C GLU A 58 2.38 13.41 -5.80
N TYR A 59 1.29 13.98 -6.32
CA TYR A 59 0.75 13.60 -7.63
C TYR A 59 1.81 13.78 -8.74
N ASN A 60 2.52 14.91 -8.76
CA ASN A 60 3.56 15.15 -9.76
C ASN A 60 4.78 14.22 -9.61
N LYS A 61 5.12 13.82 -8.38
CA LYS A 61 6.13 12.77 -8.16
C LYS A 61 5.64 11.44 -8.74
N ALA A 62 4.37 11.07 -8.49
CA ALA A 62 3.79 9.85 -9.03
C ALA A 62 3.76 9.84 -10.56
N VAL A 63 3.43 10.96 -11.22
CA VAL A 63 3.51 11.11 -12.69
C VAL A 63 4.92 10.83 -13.18
N LYS A 64 5.95 11.41 -12.55
CA LYS A 64 7.35 11.19 -12.93
C LYS A 64 7.79 9.74 -12.73
N SER A 65 7.41 9.13 -11.61
CA SER A 65 7.71 7.72 -11.35
C SER A 65 7.01 6.81 -12.37
N LEU A 66 5.75 7.09 -12.69
CA LEU A 66 5.01 6.31 -13.68
C LEU A 66 5.61 6.46 -15.08
N ASP A 67 6.04 7.65 -15.48
CA ASP A 67 6.73 7.87 -16.75
C ASP A 67 8.06 7.10 -16.82
N LEU A 68 8.85 7.11 -15.74
CA LEU A 68 10.10 6.36 -15.65
C LEU A 68 9.91 4.84 -15.80
N PHE A 69 8.87 4.28 -15.18
CA PHE A 69 8.66 2.83 -15.17
C PHE A 69 7.77 2.33 -16.30
N ALA A 70 6.79 3.12 -16.74
CA ALA A 70 5.77 2.70 -17.69
C ALA A 70 5.74 3.51 -19.00
N GLY A 71 6.60 4.52 -19.13
CA GLY A 71 6.84 5.24 -20.36
C GLY A 71 7.55 4.37 -21.41
N GLU A 72 7.99 5.00 -22.49
CA GLU A 72 8.64 4.32 -23.60
C GLU A 72 9.91 3.59 -23.15
N ASN A 73 10.03 2.29 -23.46
CA ASN A 73 11.10 1.40 -23.02
C ASN A 73 11.18 1.17 -21.49
N GLY A 74 10.15 1.58 -20.73
CA GLY A 74 10.05 1.31 -19.30
C GLY A 74 9.79 -0.17 -19.00
N VAL A 75 10.30 -0.67 -17.87
CA VAL A 75 10.12 -2.07 -17.43
C VAL A 75 8.66 -2.48 -17.21
N MET A 76 7.77 -1.52 -16.99
CA MET A 76 6.32 -1.70 -16.84
C MET A 76 5.52 -1.15 -18.05
N GLN A 77 6.17 -0.87 -19.17
CA GLN A 77 5.50 -0.41 -20.38
C GLN A 77 4.46 -1.47 -20.82
N GLY A 78 3.22 -1.03 -21.07
CA GLY A 78 2.11 -1.91 -21.47
C GLY A 78 1.59 -2.85 -20.38
N ASN A 79 2.06 -2.73 -19.13
CA ASN A 79 1.57 -3.56 -18.03
C ASN A 79 0.18 -3.07 -17.56
N ASN A 80 -0.72 -4.02 -17.24
CA ASN A 80 -2.06 -3.76 -16.71
C ASN A 80 -2.05 -2.89 -15.43
N VAL A 81 -1.01 -3.02 -14.59
CA VAL A 81 -0.86 -2.18 -13.39
C VAL A 81 -0.65 -0.72 -13.79
N SER A 82 0.23 -0.46 -14.76
CA SER A 82 0.50 0.88 -15.28
C SER A 82 -0.76 1.51 -15.89
N PHE A 83 -1.56 0.70 -16.59
CA PHE A 83 -2.85 1.13 -17.12
C PHE A 83 -3.85 1.46 -15.99
N ALA A 84 -3.93 0.64 -14.95
CA ALA A 84 -4.79 0.90 -13.80
C ALA A 84 -4.41 2.20 -13.07
N ILE A 85 -3.11 2.44 -12.86
CA ILE A 85 -2.61 3.69 -12.25
C ILE A 85 -2.95 4.89 -13.15
N ASN A 86 -2.70 4.81 -14.46
CA ASN A 86 -3.06 5.87 -15.40
C ASN A 86 -4.57 6.19 -15.38
N ASN A 87 -5.42 5.17 -15.26
CA ASN A 87 -6.87 5.37 -15.14
C ASN A 87 -7.25 6.02 -13.81
N ALA A 88 -6.62 5.64 -12.70
CA ALA A 88 -6.84 6.29 -11.41
C ALA A 88 -6.45 7.77 -11.46
N MET A 89 -5.28 8.09 -12.03
CA MET A 89 -4.78 9.45 -12.21
C MET A 89 -5.66 10.27 -13.15
N THR A 90 -6.12 9.69 -14.27
CA THR A 90 -7.09 10.33 -15.16
C THR A 90 -8.45 10.54 -14.46
N GLY A 91 -8.80 9.64 -13.55
CA GLY A 91 -10.00 9.74 -12.72
C GLY A 91 -9.98 10.95 -11.78
N ILE A 92 -8.81 11.32 -11.24
CA ILE A 92 -8.62 12.53 -10.42
C ILE A 92 -8.97 13.77 -11.23
N PHE A 93 -8.50 13.84 -12.48
CA PHE A 93 -8.80 14.96 -13.37
C PHE A 93 -10.29 15.11 -13.67
N LYS A 94 -10.95 13.98 -13.93
CA LYS A 94 -12.37 13.90 -14.31
C LYS A 94 -13.31 13.99 -13.12
N PHE A 95 -12.79 13.98 -11.89
CA PHE A 95 -13.60 14.04 -10.69
C PHE A 95 -14.40 15.34 -10.68
N SER A 96 -15.69 15.20 -10.39
CA SER A 96 -16.60 16.31 -10.22
C SER A 96 -17.58 16.05 -9.07
N GLN A 97 -17.99 17.13 -8.44
CA GLN A 97 -19.00 17.13 -7.38
C GLN A 97 -19.74 18.47 -7.44
N ASP A 98 -21.07 18.44 -7.44
CA ASP A 98 -21.94 19.63 -7.50
C ASP A 98 -21.55 20.58 -8.66
N ASP A 99 -21.34 20.02 -9.86
CA ASP A 99 -20.88 20.72 -11.08
C ASP A 99 -19.52 21.43 -10.97
N LYS A 100 -18.78 21.20 -9.88
CA LYS A 100 -17.41 21.70 -9.71
C LYS A 100 -16.40 20.64 -10.10
N TYR A 101 -15.28 21.10 -10.62
CA TYR A 101 -14.13 20.31 -11.04
C TYR A 101 -12.87 20.90 -10.42
N LEU A 102 -11.73 20.23 -10.56
CA LEU A 102 -10.43 20.76 -10.13
C LEU A 102 -10.14 22.18 -10.64
N PHE A 103 -10.50 22.48 -11.90
CA PHE A 103 -10.27 23.81 -12.47
C PHE A 103 -11.09 24.91 -11.77
N SER A 104 -12.23 24.57 -11.17
CA SER A 104 -13.06 25.50 -10.39
C SER A 104 -12.30 26.03 -9.16
N PHE A 105 -11.28 25.31 -8.71
CA PHE A 105 -10.44 25.65 -7.56
C PHE A 105 -9.02 26.11 -7.96
N GLY A 106 -8.79 26.40 -9.25
CA GLY A 106 -7.48 26.81 -9.76
C GLY A 106 -6.48 25.67 -9.95
N ILE A 107 -6.93 24.41 -9.95
CA ILE A 107 -6.07 23.25 -10.20
C ILE A 107 -6.21 22.83 -11.66
N GLN A 108 -5.09 22.71 -12.36
CA GLN A 108 -5.06 22.29 -13.77
C GLN A 108 -4.09 21.15 -13.97
N ILE A 109 -4.32 20.36 -15.03
CA ILE A 109 -3.41 19.29 -15.45
C ILE A 109 -2.96 19.61 -16.87
N ASP A 110 -1.65 19.63 -17.09
CA ASP A 110 -1.06 19.91 -18.39
C ASP A 110 -1.10 18.68 -19.32
N LYS A 111 -0.67 18.86 -20.58
CA LYS A 111 -0.64 17.78 -21.59
C LYS A 111 0.29 16.62 -21.22
N LYS A 112 1.24 16.85 -20.32
CA LYS A 112 2.17 15.83 -19.79
C LYS A 112 1.63 15.17 -18.53
N GLY A 113 0.41 15.52 -18.11
CA GLY A 113 -0.22 14.99 -16.92
C GLY A 113 0.21 15.66 -15.63
N ASN A 114 1.03 16.72 -15.62
CA ASN A 114 1.45 17.40 -14.40
C ASN A 114 0.37 18.35 -13.89
N MET A 115 0.19 18.37 -12.57
CA MET A 115 -0.74 19.24 -11.87
C MET A 115 -0.09 20.59 -11.51
N THR A 116 -0.79 21.68 -11.83
CA THR A 116 -0.47 23.04 -11.41
C THR A 116 -1.57 23.60 -10.51
N LEU A 117 -1.22 24.56 -9.66
CA LEU A 117 -2.14 25.16 -8.69
C LEU A 117 -1.99 26.69 -8.72
N ASP A 118 -3.11 27.38 -8.96
CA ASP A 118 -3.29 28.80 -8.70
C ASP A 118 -3.78 28.99 -7.26
N GLU A 119 -2.85 29.33 -6.37
CA GLU A 119 -3.13 29.46 -4.94
C GLU A 119 -4.13 30.58 -4.62
N GLU A 120 -4.17 31.65 -5.41
CA GLU A 120 -5.06 32.78 -5.16
C GLU A 120 -6.51 32.42 -5.51
N LYS A 121 -6.72 31.64 -6.58
CA LYS A 121 -8.03 31.05 -6.87
C LYS A 121 -8.46 30.08 -5.78
N LEU A 122 -7.56 29.22 -5.30
CA LEU A 122 -7.89 28.28 -4.22
C LEU A 122 -8.27 29.03 -2.93
N LYS A 123 -7.50 30.05 -2.54
CA LYS A 123 -7.81 30.91 -1.39
C LYS A 123 -9.18 31.59 -1.56
N THR A 124 -9.49 32.07 -2.76
CA THR A 124 -10.77 32.71 -3.07
C THR A 124 -11.92 31.72 -2.93
N ALA A 125 -11.79 30.51 -3.48
CA ALA A 125 -12.81 29.46 -3.35
C ALA A 125 -13.09 29.09 -1.88
N PHE A 126 -12.05 28.98 -1.06
CA PHE A 126 -12.21 28.74 0.38
C PHE A 126 -12.84 29.93 1.12
N LYS A 127 -12.59 31.19 0.69
CA LYS A 127 -13.23 32.37 1.30
C LYS A 127 -14.71 32.50 0.92
N GLU A 128 -15.05 32.18 -0.33
CA GLU A 128 -16.42 32.30 -0.83
C GLU A 128 -17.32 31.18 -0.33
N ASN A 129 -16.84 29.93 -0.41
CA ASN A 129 -17.62 28.74 -0.03
C ASN A 129 -16.74 27.72 0.71
N PRO A 130 -16.39 27.96 1.99
CA PRO A 130 -15.48 27.10 2.75
C PRO A 130 -15.97 25.65 2.83
N GLU A 131 -17.24 25.44 3.21
CA GLU A 131 -17.78 24.10 3.43
C GLU A 131 -17.90 23.29 2.14
N SER A 132 -18.34 23.91 1.04
CA SER A 132 -18.38 23.22 -0.26
C SER A 132 -16.98 22.89 -0.77
N THR A 133 -16.00 23.77 -0.56
CA THR A 133 -14.60 23.50 -0.92
C THR A 133 -14.02 22.36 -0.09
N LYS A 134 -14.28 22.34 1.23
CA LYS A 134 -13.87 21.23 2.10
C LYS A 134 -14.54 19.91 1.70
N GLN A 135 -15.83 19.92 1.40
CA GLN A 135 -16.55 18.73 0.93
C GLN A 135 -15.95 18.19 -0.37
N PHE A 136 -15.63 19.08 -1.32
CA PHE A 136 -15.03 18.68 -2.59
C PHE A 136 -13.71 17.92 -2.41
N PHE A 137 -12.80 18.41 -1.55
CA PHE A 137 -11.48 17.79 -1.38
C PHE A 137 -11.46 16.67 -0.33
N PHE A 138 -12.14 16.87 0.79
CA PHE A 138 -11.98 16.08 2.02
C PHE A 138 -13.29 15.43 2.49
N GLY A 139 -14.40 15.65 1.78
CA GLY A 139 -15.67 15.02 2.10
C GLY A 139 -15.63 13.51 1.88
N LEU A 140 -16.61 12.81 2.46
CA LEU A 140 -16.76 11.35 2.29
C LEU A 140 -16.96 10.93 0.83
N ASN A 141 -17.57 11.80 0.01
CA ASN A 141 -17.70 11.61 -1.44
C ASN A 141 -16.77 12.56 -2.21
N GLY A 142 -15.80 13.15 -1.52
CA GLY A 142 -14.85 14.10 -2.09
C GLY A 142 -13.71 13.41 -2.82
N LEU A 143 -12.90 14.23 -3.48
CA LEU A 143 -11.77 13.81 -4.30
C LEU A 143 -10.80 12.90 -3.54
N GLY A 144 -10.47 13.24 -2.29
CA GLY A 144 -9.54 12.46 -1.47
C GLY A 144 -10.00 11.02 -1.28
N HIS A 145 -11.27 10.82 -0.89
CA HIS A 145 -11.82 9.49 -0.66
C HIS A 145 -11.99 8.69 -1.97
N ASP A 146 -12.44 9.34 -3.05
CA ASP A 146 -12.53 8.70 -4.36
C ASP A 146 -11.15 8.26 -4.88
N THR A 147 -10.13 9.09 -4.67
CA THR A 147 -8.74 8.76 -5.01
C THR A 147 -8.23 7.60 -4.17
N GLU A 148 -8.44 7.64 -2.85
CA GLU A 148 -8.07 6.57 -1.93
C GLU A 148 -8.68 5.23 -2.36
N LYS A 149 -9.99 5.20 -2.64
CA LYS A 149 -10.69 3.99 -3.08
C LYS A 149 -10.13 3.42 -4.40
N LYS A 150 -9.79 4.29 -5.36
CA LYS A 150 -9.17 3.88 -6.62
C LYS A 150 -7.77 3.29 -6.39
N LEU A 151 -6.99 3.90 -5.51
CA LEU A 151 -5.65 3.42 -5.16
C LEU A 151 -5.71 2.11 -4.37
N ASP A 152 -6.67 1.95 -3.46
CA ASP A 152 -6.90 0.71 -2.72
C ASP A 152 -7.26 -0.46 -3.66
N GLY A 153 -8.08 -0.21 -4.69
CA GLY A 153 -8.36 -1.21 -5.74
C GLY A 153 -7.12 -1.67 -6.53
N ILE A 154 -6.02 -0.92 -6.48
CA ILE A 154 -4.75 -1.26 -7.13
C ILE A 154 -3.79 -1.89 -6.12
N PHE A 155 -3.55 -1.20 -5.01
CA PHE A 155 -2.48 -1.50 -4.05
C PHE A 155 -2.94 -2.24 -2.80
N GLY A 156 -4.23 -2.22 -2.49
CA GLY A 156 -4.79 -2.93 -1.35
C GLY A 156 -4.64 -4.44 -1.46
N ASP A 157 -4.87 -5.13 -0.33
CA ASP A 157 -4.69 -6.58 -0.21
C ASP A 157 -5.55 -7.38 -1.20
N GLU A 158 -6.74 -6.87 -1.53
CA GLU A 158 -7.65 -7.44 -2.52
C GLU A 158 -7.58 -6.73 -3.88
N GLY A 159 -6.70 -5.73 -3.99
CA GLY A 159 -6.38 -5.03 -5.22
C GLY A 159 -5.49 -5.85 -6.16
N ILE A 160 -5.17 -5.26 -7.31
CA ILE A 160 -4.40 -5.92 -8.38
C ILE A 160 -3.02 -6.39 -7.87
N ILE A 161 -2.30 -5.52 -7.15
CA ILE A 161 -0.97 -5.81 -6.62
C ILE A 161 -1.05 -6.79 -5.46
N GLY A 162 -1.96 -6.60 -4.50
CA GLY A 162 -2.13 -7.50 -3.36
C GLY A 162 -2.40 -8.95 -3.80
N LYS A 163 -3.33 -9.15 -4.75
CA LYS A 163 -3.61 -10.47 -5.33
C LYS A 163 -2.41 -11.07 -6.05
N ARG A 164 -1.65 -10.26 -6.78
CA ARG A 164 -0.43 -10.73 -7.47
C ARG A 164 0.64 -11.15 -6.46
N SER A 165 0.86 -10.38 -5.40
CA SER A 165 1.80 -10.73 -4.33
C SER A 165 1.42 -12.05 -3.67
N LYS A 166 0.15 -12.22 -3.25
CA LYS A 166 -0.36 -13.49 -2.69
C LYS A 166 -0.15 -14.68 -3.64
N SER A 167 -0.37 -14.49 -4.94
CA SER A 167 -0.13 -15.54 -5.94
C SER A 167 1.35 -15.91 -6.06
N ILE A 168 2.26 -14.93 -5.99
CA ILE A 168 3.71 -15.17 -6.06
C ILE A 168 4.17 -15.88 -4.78
N GLU A 169 3.74 -15.44 -3.61
CA GLU A 169 4.04 -16.09 -2.33
C GLU A 169 3.60 -17.56 -2.33
N LYS A 170 2.39 -17.85 -2.83
CA LYS A 170 1.92 -19.23 -2.99
C LYS A 170 2.82 -20.05 -3.92
N GLN A 171 3.23 -19.47 -5.05
CA GLN A 171 4.16 -20.15 -5.97
C GLN A 171 5.50 -20.44 -5.31
N VAL A 172 6.04 -19.51 -4.52
CA VAL A 172 7.27 -19.71 -3.75
C VAL A 172 7.11 -20.88 -2.78
N THR A 173 6.04 -20.90 -1.97
CA THR A 173 5.79 -22.00 -1.04
C THR A 173 5.62 -23.35 -1.76
N ASP A 174 4.92 -23.38 -2.89
CA ASP A 174 4.76 -24.60 -3.68
C ASP A 174 6.10 -25.10 -4.26
N LEU A 175 7.00 -24.20 -4.64
CA LEU A 175 8.36 -24.53 -5.09
C LEU A 175 9.23 -25.05 -3.95
N GLU A 176 9.16 -24.46 -2.76
CA GLU A 176 9.88 -24.93 -1.58
C GLU A 176 9.49 -26.37 -1.21
N ARG A 177 8.18 -26.69 -1.24
CA ARG A 177 7.71 -28.07 -1.00
C ARG A 177 8.26 -29.04 -2.05
N LYS A 178 8.26 -28.67 -3.34
CA LYS A 178 8.84 -29.51 -4.40
C LYS A 178 10.33 -29.77 -4.19
N ILE A 179 11.08 -28.76 -3.75
CA ILE A 179 12.51 -28.92 -3.44
C ILE A 179 12.69 -29.93 -2.31
N GLN A 180 11.88 -29.83 -1.24
CA GLN A 180 11.93 -30.76 -0.11
C GLN A 180 11.58 -32.21 -0.52
N ASP A 181 10.57 -32.40 -1.37
CA ASP A 181 10.19 -33.72 -1.88
C ASP A 181 11.31 -34.34 -2.72
N ILE A 182 11.93 -33.55 -3.61
CA ILE A 182 13.07 -33.98 -4.42
C ILE A 182 14.26 -34.38 -3.55
N ASP A 183 14.57 -33.59 -2.50
CA ASP A 183 15.66 -33.87 -1.57
C ASP A 183 15.42 -35.19 -0.82
N THR A 184 14.20 -35.42 -0.36
CA THR A 184 13.77 -36.68 0.27
C THR A 184 14.01 -37.87 -0.64
N VAL A 185 13.50 -37.81 -1.88
CA VAL A 185 13.65 -38.89 -2.87
C VAL A 185 15.12 -39.14 -3.21
N ASN A 186 15.93 -38.10 -3.33
CA ASN A 186 17.36 -38.24 -3.61
C ASN A 186 18.11 -38.92 -2.46
N LYS A 187 17.80 -38.58 -1.21
CA LYS A 187 18.37 -39.22 -0.01
C LYS A 187 18.01 -40.70 0.06
N GLU A 188 16.75 -41.06 -0.23
CA GLU A 188 16.31 -42.46 -0.27
C GLU A 188 17.00 -43.26 -1.37
N LYS A 189 17.14 -42.67 -2.57
CA LYS A 189 17.89 -43.28 -3.68
C LYS A 189 19.35 -43.50 -3.31
N GLN A 190 20.00 -42.49 -2.71
CA GLN A 190 21.38 -42.58 -2.26
C GLN A 190 21.53 -43.72 -1.23
N LYS A 191 20.65 -43.79 -0.22
CA LYS A 191 20.65 -44.87 0.76
C LYS A 191 20.49 -46.24 0.11
N THR A 192 19.51 -46.37 -0.80
CA THR A 192 19.26 -47.62 -1.54
C THR A 192 20.47 -48.06 -2.36
N ILE A 193 21.17 -47.10 -2.99
CA ILE A 193 22.39 -47.37 -3.75
C ILE A 193 23.49 -47.86 -2.80
N ILE A 194 23.73 -47.18 -1.68
CA ILE A 194 24.71 -47.58 -0.66
C ILE A 194 24.43 -49.01 -0.15
N ASP A 195 23.17 -49.30 0.20
CA ASP A 195 22.76 -50.62 0.70
C ASP A 195 22.99 -51.72 -0.36
N LYS A 196 22.72 -51.44 -1.64
CA LYS A 196 23.00 -52.37 -2.74
C LYS A 196 24.49 -52.65 -2.90
N TYR A 197 25.33 -51.63 -2.83
CA TYR A 197 26.78 -51.79 -2.92
C TYR A 197 27.34 -52.60 -1.75
N ALA A 198 26.92 -52.31 -0.51
CA ALA A 198 27.34 -53.08 0.66
C ALA A 198 26.95 -54.57 0.55
N LYS A 199 25.74 -54.86 0.04
CA LYS A 199 25.29 -56.24 -0.21
C LYS A 199 26.12 -56.94 -1.30
N LEU A 200 26.44 -56.22 -2.38
CA LEU A 200 27.29 -56.74 -3.45
C LEU A 200 28.70 -57.07 -2.95
N GLU A 201 29.30 -56.19 -2.15
CA GLU A 201 30.61 -56.42 -1.53
C GLU A 201 30.60 -57.68 -0.65
N SER A 202 29.55 -57.86 0.17
CA SER A 202 29.39 -59.07 0.99
C SER A 202 29.27 -60.35 0.14
N GLN A 203 28.53 -60.30 -0.98
CA GLN A 203 28.42 -61.42 -1.90
C GLN A 203 29.74 -61.75 -2.60
N LEU A 204 30.49 -60.72 -3.02
CA LEU A 204 31.81 -60.90 -3.62
C LEU A 204 32.80 -61.52 -2.63
N ALA A 205 32.79 -61.08 -1.37
CA ALA A 205 33.62 -61.67 -0.31
C ALA A 205 33.27 -63.15 -0.07
N LEU A 206 31.99 -63.51 -0.09
CA LEU A 206 31.55 -64.91 0.02
C LEU A 206 32.04 -65.74 -1.18
N LEU A 207 31.91 -65.22 -2.40
CA LEU A 207 32.39 -65.89 -3.61
C LEU A 207 33.90 -66.07 -3.59
N ASP A 208 34.68 -65.06 -3.18
CA ASP A 208 36.13 -65.17 -3.02
C ASP A 208 36.50 -66.24 -1.99
N SER A 209 35.80 -66.27 -0.86
CA SER A 209 36.02 -67.31 0.15
C SER A 209 35.71 -68.71 -0.40
N GLN A 210 34.60 -68.88 -1.12
CA GLN A 210 34.24 -70.16 -1.74
C GLN A 210 35.27 -70.59 -2.78
N LEU A 211 35.76 -69.66 -3.60
CA LEU A 211 36.81 -69.93 -4.59
C LEU A 211 38.09 -70.42 -3.90
N LYS A 212 38.52 -69.78 -2.82
CA LYS A 212 39.68 -70.21 -2.01
C LYS A 212 39.49 -71.61 -1.44
N THR A 213 38.30 -71.94 -0.92
CA THR A 213 38.01 -73.28 -0.41
C THR A 213 38.08 -74.33 -1.53
N ILE A 214 37.51 -74.05 -2.70
CA ILE A 214 37.58 -74.95 -3.87
C ILE A 214 39.03 -75.16 -4.29
N GLN A 215 39.82 -74.09 -4.39
CA GLN A 215 41.24 -74.17 -4.74
C GLN A 215 42.04 -75.05 -3.76
N ALA A 216 41.80 -74.90 -2.45
CA ALA A 216 42.43 -75.73 -1.43
C ALA A 216 42.05 -77.22 -1.55
N MET A 217 40.77 -77.51 -1.82
CA MET A 217 40.30 -78.89 -2.08
C MET A 217 40.89 -79.49 -3.36
N THR A 218 41.13 -78.69 -4.41
CA THR A 218 41.76 -79.19 -5.64
C THR A 218 43.25 -79.43 -5.51
N LYS A 219 43.99 -78.62 -4.72
CA LYS A 219 45.41 -78.85 -4.46
C LYS A 219 45.67 -80.08 -3.61
N THR A 220 44.87 -80.30 -2.58
CA THR A 220 44.96 -81.50 -1.73
C THR A 220 44.70 -82.80 -2.49
N LYS A 221 44.03 -82.74 -3.65
CA LYS A 221 43.77 -83.90 -4.53
C LYS A 221 44.85 -84.17 -5.58
N SER A 222 45.80 -83.27 -5.79
CA SER A 222 46.91 -83.47 -6.75
C SER A 222 48.20 -83.95 -6.09
N ASP A 223 48.27 -83.94 -4.76
CA ASP A 223 49.44 -84.33 -3.97
C ASP A 223 49.32 -85.76 -3.37
N ASP A 224 48.25 -86.49 -3.72
CA ASP A 224 48.04 -87.94 -3.52
C ASP A 224 48.09 -88.67 -4.88
#